data_AF-A0AAW5EFG7-F1
#
_entry.id   AF-A0AAW5EFG7-F1
#
_cell.length_a   1.000
_cell.length_b   1.000
_cell.length_c   1.000
_cell.angle_alpha   90.00
_cell.angle_beta   90.00
_cell.angle_gamma   90.00
#
_symmetry.space_group_name_H-M   'P 1'
#
loop_
_entity.id
_entity.type
_entity.pdbx_description
1 polymer ?
#
loop_
_entity_poly.entity_id
_entity_poly.type
_entity_poly.pdbx_seq_one_letter_code
_entity_poly.pdbx_strand_id
1 'polypeptide(L)'
;NPYYDNGIKFFDAHGNKLSEDIEKKIEEIYYDDKLIQSSKVDMEKIGQAKRIDDVIGRYIVSIKNSFPKDLTLKSLRVVLDVAHGAAYKVAPTVFKELGAEVIVMSDKPNGLNIN
;
A
#
# COMPACT_ATOMS: atom_id res chain seq x y z
N ASN A 1 -12.72 -0.92 -6.74
CA ASN A 1 -13.14 -1.44 -8.05
C ASN A 1 -13.28 -2.94 -7.96
N PRO A 2 -14.12 -3.57 -8.79
CA PRO A 2 -14.21 -5.03 -8.89
C PRO A 2 -12.85 -5.67 -9.19
N TYR A 3 -12.70 -6.96 -8.88
CA TYR A 3 -11.41 -7.68 -8.97
C TYR A 3 -10.75 -7.70 -10.36
N TYR A 4 -11.52 -7.46 -11.43
CA TYR A 4 -11.02 -7.43 -12.81
C TYR A 4 -10.40 -6.06 -13.20
N ASP A 5 -10.63 -5.01 -12.41
CA ASP A 5 -9.98 -3.73 -12.60
C ASP A 5 -8.63 -3.69 -11.85
N ASN A 6 -7.69 -2.92 -12.37
CA ASN A 6 -6.43 -2.64 -11.69
C ASN A 6 -5.97 -1.20 -12.00
N GLY A 7 -5.01 -0.70 -11.24
CA GLY A 7 -4.48 0.65 -11.43
C GLY A 7 -3.13 0.86 -10.77
N ILE A 8 -2.50 1.98 -11.11
CA ILE A 8 -1.20 2.38 -10.57
C ILE A 8 -1.41 3.70 -9.83
N LYS A 9 -0.85 3.80 -8.63
CA LYS A 9 -0.85 5.03 -7.83
C LYS A 9 0.59 5.43 -7.56
N PHE A 10 0.91 6.70 -7.81
CA PHE A 10 2.23 7.26 -7.57
C PHE A 10 2.20 8.19 -6.36
N PHE A 11 3.28 8.18 -5.60
CA PHE A 11 3.51 9.06 -4.47
C PHE A 11 4.87 9.75 -4.62
N ASP A 12 4.96 11.01 -4.23
CA ASP A 12 6.22 11.75 -4.24
C ASP A 12 7.13 11.35 -3.06
N ALA A 13 8.32 11.96 -2.99
CA ALA A 13 9.29 11.71 -1.92
C ALA A 13 8.80 12.15 -0.52
N HIS A 14 7.70 12.90 -0.43
CA HIS A 14 7.07 13.35 0.80
C HIS A 14 5.84 12.50 1.19
N GLY A 15 5.48 11.52 0.36
CA GLY A 15 4.33 10.63 0.58
C GLY A 15 3.00 11.20 0.10
N ASN A 16 2.99 12.29 -0.67
CA ASN A 16 1.78 12.88 -1.23
C ASN A 16 1.43 12.26 -2.58
N LYS A 17 0.15 12.31 -2.96
CA LYS A 17 -0.27 12.05 -4.34
C LYS A 17 0.43 13.06 -5.26
N LEU A 18 0.88 12.61 -6.44
CA LEU A 18 1.38 13.51 -7.47
C LEU A 18 0.35 14.59 -7.82
N SER A 19 0.83 15.80 -8.12
CA SER A 19 -0.02 16.89 -8.62
C SER A 19 -0.43 16.66 -10.06
N GLU A 20 -1.54 17.27 -10.48
CA GLU A 20 -2.02 17.20 -11.87
C GLU A 20 -0.96 17.69 -12.87
N ASP A 21 -0.18 18.71 -12.52
CA ASP A 21 0.93 19.19 -13.35
C ASP A 21 2.02 18.11 -13.58
N ILE A 22 2.27 17.26 -12.58
CA ILE A 22 3.22 16.15 -12.72
C ILE A 22 2.56 15.02 -13.51
N GLU A 23 1.30 14.69 -13.24
CA GLU A 23 0.54 13.69 -14.01
C GLU A 23 0.55 14.04 -15.51
N LYS A 24 0.28 15.31 -15.85
CA LYS A 24 0.32 15.80 -17.23
C LYS A 24 1.71 15.65 -17.87
N LYS A 25 2.79 15.94 -17.15
CA LYS A 25 4.16 15.74 -17.65
C LYS A 25 4.47 14.27 -17.90
N ILE A 26 3.98 13.37 -17.04
CA ILE A 26 4.11 11.93 -17.26
C ILE A 26 3.37 11.51 -18.53
N GLU A 27 2.16 12.03 -18.76
CA GLU A 27 1.39 11.79 -19.99
C GLU A 27 2.11 12.33 -21.24
N GLU A 28 2.65 13.55 -21.18
CA GLU A 28 3.44 14.14 -22.28
C GLU A 28 4.65 13.27 -22.63
N ILE A 29 5.37 12.74 -21.63
CA ILE A 29 6.47 11.79 -21.82
C ILE A 29 5.96 10.47 -22.42
N TYR A 30 4.83 9.96 -21.93
CA TYR A 30 4.25 8.70 -22.42
C TYR A 30 3.92 8.76 -23.92
N TYR A 31 3.49 9.92 -24.42
CA TYR A 31 3.20 10.12 -25.85
C TYR A 31 4.44 10.50 -26.70
N ASP A 32 5.63 10.66 -26.11
CA ASP A 32 6.88 10.96 -26.82
C ASP A 32 7.79 9.73 -26.93
N ASP A 33 7.54 8.92 -27.96
CA ASP A 33 8.35 7.74 -28.26
C ASP A 33 9.83 8.08 -28.46
N LYS A 34 10.16 9.23 -29.06
CA LYS A 34 11.56 9.60 -29.31
C LYS A 34 12.29 9.86 -28.01
N LEU A 35 11.65 10.58 -27.08
CA LEU A 35 12.18 10.80 -25.75
C LEU A 35 12.38 9.48 -25.00
N ILE A 36 11.39 8.59 -25.01
CA ILE A 36 11.49 7.27 -24.37
C ILE A 36 12.66 6.46 -24.95
N GLN A 37 12.80 6.40 -26.27
CA GLN A 37 13.89 5.66 -26.92
C GLN A 37 15.26 6.26 -26.58
N SER A 38 15.39 7.59 -26.63
CA SER A 38 16.65 8.28 -26.34
C SER A 38 17.07 8.21 -24.87
N SER A 39 16.11 7.95 -23.96
CA SER A 39 16.32 7.87 -22.51
C SER A 39 16.73 6.47 -22.01
N LYS A 40 16.84 5.48 -22.90
CA LYS A 40 17.28 4.13 -22.55
C LYS A 40 18.74 4.15 -22.08
N VAL A 41 19.04 3.29 -21.11
CA VAL A 41 20.38 3.15 -20.52
C VAL A 41 20.85 1.70 -20.64
N ASP A 42 22.16 1.53 -20.80
CA ASP A 42 22.78 0.22 -20.99
C ASP A 42 23.65 -0.21 -19.80
N MET A 43 23.84 -1.52 -19.69
CA MET A 43 24.83 -2.17 -18.81
C MET A 43 24.74 -1.68 -17.35
N GLU A 44 25.83 -1.13 -16.83
CA GLU A 44 26.02 -0.65 -15.47
C GLU A 44 25.08 0.49 -15.05
N LYS A 45 24.41 1.14 -16.01
CA LYS A 45 23.43 2.20 -15.73
C LYS A 45 22.01 1.67 -15.47
N ILE A 46 21.76 0.38 -15.72
CA ILE A 46 20.45 -0.24 -15.47
C ILE A 46 20.20 -0.33 -13.96
N GLY A 47 19.02 0.11 -13.52
CA GLY A 47 18.61 0.08 -12.11
C GLY A 47 18.48 -1.36 -11.56
N GLN A 48 18.64 -1.50 -10.24
CA GLN A 48 18.51 -2.79 -9.55
C GLN A 48 17.17 -2.88 -8.82
N ALA A 49 16.60 -4.08 -8.76
CA ALA A 49 15.39 -4.37 -7.98
C ALA A 49 15.73 -5.32 -6.82
N LYS A 50 15.22 -5.01 -5.63
CA LYS A 50 15.37 -5.85 -4.44
C LYS A 50 14.06 -5.90 -3.66
N ARG A 51 13.74 -7.07 -3.12
CA ARG A 51 12.62 -7.25 -2.20
C ARG A 51 13.02 -6.82 -0.77
N ILE A 52 12.12 -6.14 -0.09
CA ILE A 52 12.27 -5.76 1.32
C ILE A 52 11.18 -6.49 2.11
N ASP A 53 11.57 -7.48 2.90
CA ASP A 53 10.62 -8.41 3.51
C ASP A 53 10.03 -7.91 4.85
N ASP A 54 10.68 -6.97 5.52
CA ASP A 54 10.29 -6.49 6.86
C ASP A 54 9.36 -5.26 6.84
N VAL A 55 8.92 -4.81 5.66
CA VAL A 55 8.10 -3.60 5.47
C VAL A 55 6.77 -3.65 6.23
N ILE A 56 6.14 -4.83 6.30
CA ILE A 56 4.85 -5.00 7.00
C ILE A 56 5.02 -4.72 8.50
N GLY A 57 6.06 -5.26 9.12
CA GLY A 57 6.33 -5.06 10.54
C GLY A 57 6.65 -3.60 10.86
N ARG A 58 7.48 -2.96 10.04
CA ARG A 58 7.80 -1.52 10.18
C ARG A 58 6.53 -0.67 10.11
N TYR A 59 5.64 -0.97 9.18
CA TYR A 59 4.39 -0.24 9.01
C TYR A 59 3.42 -0.44 10.18
N ILE A 60 3.27 -1.66 10.69
CA ILE A 60 2.47 -1.97 11.90
C ILE A 60 2.96 -1.16 13.10
N VAL A 61 4.28 -1.14 13.33
CA VAL A 61 4.88 -0.36 14.42
C VAL A 61 4.58 1.13 14.25
N SER A 62 4.72 1.66 13.04
CA SER A 62 4.42 3.06 12.74
C SER A 62 2.96 3.42 13.03
N ILE A 63 1.99 2.60 12.59
CA ILE A 63 0.57 2.82 12.86
C ILE A 63 0.30 2.81 14.36
N LYS A 64 0.79 1.80 15.10
CA LYS A 64 0.58 1.73 16.55
C LYS A 64 1.20 2.92 17.28
N ASN A 65 2.36 3.41 16.83
CA ASN A 65 3.00 4.59 17.42
C ASN A 65 2.23 5.89 17.16
N SER A 66 1.35 5.93 16.15
CA SER A 66 0.46 7.06 15.90
C SER A 66 -0.79 7.06 16.79
N PHE A 67 -1.06 5.94 17.49
CA PHE A 67 -2.16 5.84 18.45
C PHE A 67 -1.76 6.47 19.80
N PRO A 68 -2.69 7.14 20.53
CA PRO A 68 -2.38 7.73 21.83
C PRO A 68 -1.82 6.69 22.82
N LYS A 69 -0.69 7.01 23.46
CA LYS A 69 0.06 6.06 24.30
C LYS A 69 -0.64 5.70 25.61
N ASP A 70 -1.54 6.55 26.06
CA ASP A 70 -2.35 6.41 27.27
C ASP A 70 -3.63 5.59 27.01
N LEU A 71 -3.93 5.26 25.75
CA LEU A 71 -5.11 4.50 25.36
C LEU A 71 -4.75 3.06 24.95
N THR A 72 -5.75 2.18 25.08
CA THR A 72 -5.72 0.82 24.50
C THR A 72 -7.09 0.51 23.94
N LEU A 73 -7.19 -0.55 23.13
CA LEU A 73 -8.46 -1.10 22.66
C LEU A 73 -8.96 -2.26 23.55
N LYS A 74 -8.41 -2.42 24.76
CA LYS A 74 -8.85 -3.44 25.70
C LYS A 74 -10.33 -3.29 26.00
N SER A 75 -11.00 -4.43 26.20
CA SER A 75 -12.45 -4.52 26.44
C SER A 75 -13.34 -4.12 25.27
N LEU A 76 -12.78 -3.77 24.10
CA LEU A 76 -13.53 -3.60 22.86
C LEU A 76 -13.56 -4.91 22.08
N ARG A 77 -14.74 -5.24 21.55
CA ARG A 77 -14.93 -6.30 20.55
C ARG A 77 -15.21 -5.64 19.20
N VAL A 78 -14.37 -5.91 18.21
CA VAL A 78 -14.39 -5.27 16.90
C VAL A 78 -14.55 -6.32 15.81
N VAL A 79 -15.50 -6.10 14.90
CA VAL A 79 -15.60 -6.86 13.64
C VAL A 79 -14.86 -6.09 12.56
N LEU A 80 -13.92 -6.74 11.87
CA LEU A 80 -13.18 -6.17 10.74
C LEU A 80 -13.52 -6.97 9.48
N ASP A 81 -14.18 -6.33 8.51
CA ASP A 81 -14.21 -6.81 7.14
C ASP A 81 -13.03 -6.21 6.38
N VAL A 82 -12.09 -7.06 5.96
CA VAL A 82 -10.86 -6.63 5.26
C VAL A 82 -10.96 -6.84 3.74
N ALA A 83 -12.17 -7.11 3.24
CA ALA A 83 -12.55 -7.11 1.82
C ALA A 83 -11.68 -8.00 0.91
N HIS A 84 -10.98 -9.00 1.47
CA HIS A 84 -9.94 -9.77 0.78
C HIS A 84 -8.88 -8.87 0.10
N GLY A 85 -8.69 -7.66 0.64
CA GLY A 85 -7.82 -6.64 0.09
C GLY A 85 -6.47 -6.55 0.81
N ALA A 86 -5.69 -5.51 0.49
CA ALA A 86 -4.33 -5.33 1.00
C ALA A 86 -4.24 -5.24 2.55
N ALA A 87 -5.32 -4.86 3.22
CA ALA A 87 -5.37 -4.69 4.67
C ALA A 87 -5.46 -6.01 5.46
N TYR A 88 -5.70 -7.16 4.80
CA TYR A 88 -6.09 -8.42 5.45
C TYR A 88 -5.14 -8.93 6.54
N LYS A 89 -3.86 -8.57 6.48
CA LYS A 89 -2.85 -8.88 7.51
C LYS A 89 -2.65 -7.73 8.48
N VAL A 90 -2.47 -6.52 7.96
CA VAL A 90 -2.05 -5.35 8.75
C VAL A 90 -3.13 -4.94 9.73
N ALA A 91 -4.38 -4.77 9.27
CA ALA A 91 -5.45 -4.25 10.11
C ALA A 91 -5.77 -5.19 11.30
N PRO A 92 -6.01 -6.51 11.12
CA PRO A 92 -6.24 -7.39 12.27
C PRO A 92 -5.09 -7.41 13.26
N THR A 93 -3.84 -7.35 12.78
CA THR A 93 -2.66 -7.36 13.66
C THR A 93 -2.60 -6.10 14.52
N VAL A 94 -2.78 -4.92 13.92
CA VAL A 94 -2.78 -3.64 14.65
C VAL A 94 -3.85 -3.64 15.75
N PHE A 95 -5.09 -4.01 15.43
CA PHE A 95 -6.19 -3.99 16.41
C PHE A 95 -5.98 -4.99 17.55
N LYS A 96 -5.52 -6.21 17.25
CA LYS A 96 -5.20 -7.23 18.26
C LYS A 96 -4.07 -6.78 19.18
N GLU A 97 -2.99 -6.23 18.61
CA GLU A 97 -1.83 -5.77 19.38
C GLU A 97 -2.13 -4.53 20.25
N LEU A 98 -3.12 -3.72 19.87
CA LEU A 98 -3.66 -2.64 20.71
C LEU A 98 -4.64 -3.14 21.79
N GLY A 99 -4.99 -4.43 21.80
CA GLY A 99 -5.74 -5.10 22.85
C GLY A 99 -7.21 -5.38 22.57
N ALA A 100 -7.70 -5.15 21.35
CA ALA A 100 -9.07 -5.48 20.99
C ALA A 100 -9.29 -7.00 20.87
N GLU A 101 -10.49 -7.46 21.20
CA GLU A 101 -10.99 -8.73 20.69
C GLU A 101 -11.44 -8.53 19.24
N VAL A 102 -10.83 -9.23 18.29
CA VAL A 102 -11.05 -9.00 16.86
C VAL A 102 -11.67 -10.22 16.19
N ILE A 103 -12.84 -10.02 15.59
CA ILE A 103 -13.49 -10.96 14.68
C ILE A 103 -13.21 -10.48 13.25
N VAL A 104 -12.52 -11.28 12.44
CA VAL A 104 -12.15 -10.89 11.08
C VAL A 104 -13.03 -11.60 10.05
N MET A 105 -13.51 -10.85 9.08
CA MET A 105 -14.23 -11.31 7.91
C MET A 105 -13.42 -11.00 6.65
N SER A 106 -13.61 -11.80 5.60
CA SER A 106 -13.00 -11.58 4.29
C SER A 106 -11.46 -11.51 4.31
N ASP A 107 -10.77 -12.35 5.10
CA ASP A 107 -9.30 -12.30 5.28
C ASP A 107 -8.51 -13.35 4.49
N LYS A 108 -9.18 -14.06 3.58
CA LYS A 108 -8.58 -15.11 2.73
C LYS A 108 -8.52 -14.68 1.26
N PRO A 109 -7.67 -13.73 0.89
CA PRO A 109 -7.53 -13.32 -0.51
C PRO A 109 -7.06 -14.49 -1.37
N ASN A 110 -7.70 -14.70 -2.51
CA ASN A 110 -7.32 -15.71 -3.51
C ASN A 110 -6.96 -15.10 -4.89
N GLY A 111 -6.93 -13.77 -4.97
CA GLY A 111 -6.65 -13.02 -6.20
C GLY A 111 -7.87 -12.68 -7.06
N LEU A 112 -9.05 -13.25 -6.75
CA LEU A 112 -10.30 -13.05 -7.51
C LEU A 112 -11.47 -12.57 -6.63
N ASN A 113 -11.28 -12.49 -5.33
CA ASN A 113 -12.35 -12.21 -4.36
C ASN A 113 -12.20 -10.87 -3.63
N ILE A 114 -11.35 -9.95 -4.12
CA ILE A 114 -11.33 -8.59 -3.58
C ILE A 114 -12.71 -7.95 -3.80
N ASN A 115 -13.29 -7.43 -2.72
CA ASN A 115 -14.62 -6.81 -2.67
C ASN A 115 -14.49 -5.28 -2.68
#